data_AF-A0A356J5B9-F1
#
_entry.id   AF-A0A356J5B9-F1
#
_cell.length_a   1.000
_cell.length_b   1.000
_cell.length_c   1.000
_cell.angle_alpha   90.00
_cell.angle_beta   90.00
_cell.angle_gamma   90.00
#
_symmetry.space_group_name_H-M   'P 1'
#
loop_
_entity.id
_entity.type
_entity.pdbx_description
1 polymer ?
#
loop_
_entity_poly.entity_id
_entity_poly.type
_entity_poly.pdbx_seq_one_letter_code
_entity_poly.pdbx_strand_id
1 'polypeptide(L)'
;MDMKARPGQAALYLLLTLVAVCVLALTNVDAFLAVRAKNRLQNAGDAAALEAARVQGRLLNEIGQLNLEHIQAAVRGDAARCEAIVREQRRLALLGPFDALRAADALVRTKYGLAPRGEFADALRLHVSDIADKYAGAPDVYPPSWNGAWGEYLHEWLNVASVGLAVGADNIEYFDTAGGHLLFDRDFYYAIAAQNWCWFHFNAMDALRDLAGHAAWSDPFENLYREPNCANCEIFSLHVEPRQTALTDILSFAQIRAALADCGDGSVHMDELAPPPLLTNDLQVWFCLDDRHWGRWFEGRRLVDRPGGTDFPLDGEIKEPYNVRGCSAVCRVRGDVPATALSGTNTHTWVAAAKPFGKLPGDEPVTAANFFLLPVFTDVRLIPVDAANGGDRATADYDWVLHQQRHLPRYLQSGPSPGASCWYCRQLQTWERESFHALGVNWLKYNAASCVRPMGGTSAGGGTGHGH
;
A
#
# COMPACT_ATOMS: atom_id res chain seq x y z
N MET A 1 9.44 76.50 -3.48
CA MET A 1 9.97 75.55 -4.47
C MET A 1 8.85 74.55 -4.73
N ASP A 2 7.92 74.93 -5.60
CA ASP A 2 6.70 74.16 -5.89
C ASP A 2 7.03 73.03 -6.87
N MET A 3 6.96 71.80 -6.39
CA MET A 3 6.94 70.62 -7.27
C MET A 3 5.60 70.58 -8.00
N LYS A 4 5.53 71.18 -9.19
CA LYS A 4 4.46 70.90 -10.17
C LYS A 4 4.58 69.43 -10.57
N ALA A 5 3.81 68.56 -9.91
CA ALA A 5 3.61 67.18 -10.34
C ALA A 5 3.12 67.20 -11.79
N ARG A 6 3.90 66.61 -12.71
CA ARG A 6 3.50 66.52 -14.12
C ARG A 6 2.31 65.56 -14.21
N PRO A 7 1.19 65.92 -14.88
CA PRO A 7 -0.03 65.10 -14.90
C PRO A 7 0.19 63.66 -15.40
N GLY A 8 1.22 63.43 -16.24
CA GLY A 8 1.61 62.08 -16.68
C GLY A 8 2.22 61.19 -15.60
N GLN A 9 2.83 61.75 -14.54
CA GLN A 9 3.37 60.97 -13.42
C GLN A 9 2.26 60.44 -12.52
N ALA A 10 1.22 61.23 -12.26
CA ALA A 10 0.05 60.81 -11.49
C ALA A 10 -0.70 59.66 -12.19
N ALA A 11 -0.85 59.75 -13.52
CA ALA A 11 -1.45 58.67 -14.31
C ALA A 11 -0.63 57.37 -14.26
N LEU A 12 0.71 57.46 -14.29
CA LEU A 12 1.60 56.30 -14.19
C LEU A 12 1.53 55.65 -12.81
N TYR A 13 1.50 56.44 -11.73
CA TYR A 13 1.34 55.91 -10.37
C TYR A 13 -0.02 55.26 -10.14
N LEU A 14 -1.10 55.85 -10.67
CA LEU A 14 -2.43 55.23 -10.64
C LEU A 14 -2.48 53.92 -11.42
N LEU A 15 -1.86 53.85 -12.60
CA LEU A 15 -1.76 52.63 -13.39
C LEU A 15 -0.96 51.55 -12.65
N LEU A 16 0.20 51.89 -12.09
CA LEU A 16 1.01 50.97 -11.28
C LEU A 16 0.25 50.47 -10.05
N THR A 17 -0.51 51.34 -9.39
CA THR A 17 -1.33 50.99 -8.23
C THR A 17 -2.47 50.06 -8.64
N LEU A 18 -3.14 50.35 -9.76
CA LEU A 18 -4.19 49.49 -10.30
C LEU A 18 -3.65 48.11 -10.68
N VAL A 19 -2.49 48.04 -11.35
CA VAL A 19 -1.82 46.78 -11.67
C VAL A 19 -1.45 46.02 -10.40
N ALA A 20 -0.88 46.69 -9.39
CA ALA A 20 -0.54 46.06 -8.12
C ALA A 20 -1.79 45.50 -7.39
N VAL A 21 -2.88 46.26 -7.37
CA VAL A 21 -4.17 45.82 -6.79
C VAL A 21 -4.75 44.64 -7.58
N CYS A 22 -4.70 44.67 -8.91
CA CYS A 22 -5.14 43.56 -9.74
C CYS A 22 -4.31 42.29 -9.50
N VAL A 23 -2.97 42.40 -9.43
CA VAL A 23 -2.10 41.27 -9.10
C VAL A 23 -2.43 40.71 -7.73
N LEU A 24 -2.54 41.56 -6.70
CA LEU A 24 -2.92 41.13 -5.35
C LEU A 24 -4.29 40.44 -5.30
N ALA A 25 -5.28 40.97 -6.04
CA ALA A 25 -6.60 40.36 -6.13
C ALA A 25 -6.54 38.98 -6.80
N LEU A 26 -5.82 38.84 -7.92
CA LEU A 26 -5.65 37.56 -8.61
C LEU A 26 -4.90 36.53 -7.76
N THR A 27 -3.83 36.94 -7.07
CA THR A 27 -3.10 36.07 -6.15
C THR A 27 -3.97 35.61 -4.99
N ASN A 28 -4.86 36.47 -4.47
CA ASN A 28 -5.80 36.08 -3.42
C ASN A 28 -6.87 35.09 -3.92
N VAL A 29 -7.36 35.27 -5.15
CA VAL A 29 -8.26 34.30 -5.81
C VAL A 29 -7.56 32.96 -6.00
N ASP A 30 -6.31 32.95 -6.46
CA ASP A 30 -5.52 31.73 -6.60
C ASP A 30 -5.32 31.01 -5.26
N ALA A 31 -4.99 31.75 -4.19
CA ALA A 31 -4.87 31.18 -2.85
C ALA A 31 -6.19 30.54 -2.38
N PHE A 32 -7.32 31.21 -2.60
CA PHE A 32 -8.64 30.68 -2.26
C PHE A 32 -8.98 29.41 -3.07
N LEU A 33 -8.74 29.42 -4.38
CA LEU A 33 -8.97 28.25 -5.24
C LEU A 33 -8.07 27.06 -4.83
N ALA A 34 -6.81 27.32 -4.52
CA ALA A 34 -5.87 26.31 -4.04
C ALA A 34 -6.30 25.69 -2.72
N VAL A 35 -6.69 26.50 -1.72
CA VAL A 35 -7.16 26.00 -0.42
C VAL A 35 -8.45 25.18 -0.59
N ARG A 36 -9.41 25.67 -1.39
CA ARG A 36 -10.67 24.95 -1.64
C ARG A 36 -10.41 23.61 -2.33
N ALA A 37 -9.55 23.58 -3.34
CA ALA A 37 -9.21 22.35 -4.04
C ALA A 37 -8.44 21.37 -3.16
N LYS A 38 -7.51 21.86 -2.33
CA LYS A 38 -6.81 21.03 -1.33
C LYS A 38 -7.78 20.38 -0.36
N ASN A 39 -8.72 21.13 0.21
CA ASN A 39 -9.74 20.59 1.12
C ASN A 39 -10.65 19.57 0.42
N ARG A 40 -11.04 19.82 -0.84
CA ARG A 40 -11.84 18.87 -1.63
C ARG A 40 -11.07 17.58 -1.89
N LEU A 41 -9.80 17.66 -2.26
CA LEU A 41 -8.94 16.50 -2.54
C LEU A 41 -8.67 15.69 -1.29
N GLN A 42 -8.37 16.36 -0.16
CA GLN A 42 -8.21 15.71 1.13
C GLN A 42 -9.46 14.91 1.50
N ASN A 43 -10.63 15.56 1.49
CA ASN A 43 -11.89 14.88 1.81
C ASN A 43 -12.23 13.76 0.81
N ALA A 44 -11.82 13.88 -0.46
CA ALA A 44 -12.05 12.85 -1.47
C ALA A 44 -11.16 11.62 -1.24
N GLY A 45 -9.86 11.81 -1.00
CA GLY A 45 -8.95 10.69 -0.76
C GLY A 45 -9.21 10.01 0.58
N ASP A 46 -9.51 10.76 1.64
CA ASP A 46 -9.90 10.20 2.94
C ASP A 46 -11.16 9.34 2.80
N ALA A 47 -12.16 9.84 2.08
CA ALA A 47 -13.39 9.10 1.82
C ALA A 47 -13.17 7.86 0.95
N ALA A 48 -12.28 7.94 -0.06
CA ALA A 48 -11.91 6.81 -0.90
C ALA A 48 -11.26 5.69 -0.08
N ALA A 49 -10.27 6.03 0.75
CA ALA A 49 -9.58 5.07 1.61
C ALA A 49 -10.57 4.41 2.58
N LEU A 50 -11.43 5.20 3.24
CA LEU A 50 -12.46 4.69 4.15
C LEU A 50 -13.46 3.76 3.44
N GLU A 51 -13.86 4.06 2.20
CA GLU A 51 -14.79 3.21 1.44
C GLU A 51 -14.13 1.89 1.04
N ALA A 52 -12.91 1.93 0.51
CA ALA A 52 -12.15 0.72 0.17
C ALA A 52 -11.94 -0.16 1.42
N ALA A 53 -11.52 0.43 2.54
CA ALA A 53 -11.34 -0.29 3.80
C ALA A 53 -12.65 -0.85 4.37
N ARG A 54 -13.78 -0.19 4.13
CA ARG A 54 -15.12 -0.72 4.49
C ARG A 54 -15.45 -1.96 3.68
N VAL A 55 -15.11 -1.98 2.39
CA VAL A 55 -15.28 -3.19 1.56
C VAL A 55 -14.37 -4.31 2.04
N GLN A 56 -13.09 -4.03 2.36
CA GLN A 56 -12.20 -5.02 2.96
C GLN A 56 -12.77 -5.62 4.25
N GLY A 57 -13.32 -4.79 5.15
CA GLY A 57 -13.97 -5.27 6.37
C GLY A 57 -15.18 -6.17 6.11
N ARG A 58 -16.00 -5.86 5.09
CA ARG A 58 -17.11 -6.73 4.68
C ARG A 58 -16.60 -8.08 4.15
N LEU A 59 -15.58 -8.07 3.30
CA LEU A 59 -14.97 -9.30 2.76
C LEU A 59 -14.39 -10.18 3.88
N LEU A 60 -13.68 -9.59 4.84
CA LEU A 60 -13.16 -10.31 6.00
C LEU A 60 -14.29 -10.94 6.83
N ASN A 61 -15.39 -10.22 7.03
CA ASN A 61 -16.55 -10.78 7.71
C ASN A 61 -17.21 -11.91 6.92
N GLU A 62 -17.29 -11.80 5.60
CA GLU A 62 -17.88 -12.84 4.76
C GLU A 62 -17.03 -14.12 4.79
N ILE A 63 -15.70 -14.00 4.68
CA ILE A 63 -14.78 -15.13 4.82
C ILE A 63 -14.86 -15.71 6.25
N GLY A 64 -14.95 -14.87 7.28
CA GLY A 64 -15.13 -15.30 8.67
C GLY A 64 -16.46 -16.02 8.92
N GLN A 65 -17.54 -15.57 8.29
CA GLN A 65 -18.83 -16.26 8.34
C GLN A 65 -18.76 -17.63 7.65
N LEU A 66 -18.08 -17.70 6.51
CA LEU A 66 -17.81 -18.95 5.80
C LEU A 66 -16.96 -19.91 6.64
N ASN A 67 -16.00 -19.42 7.44
CA ASN A 67 -15.27 -20.25 8.40
C ASN A 67 -16.22 -20.90 9.42
N LEU A 68 -17.20 -20.15 9.96
CA LEU A 68 -18.19 -20.69 10.90
C LEU A 68 -19.09 -21.74 10.23
N GLU A 69 -19.51 -21.49 8.99
CA GLU A 69 -20.25 -22.47 8.18
C GLU A 69 -19.41 -23.73 7.88
N HIS A 70 -18.11 -23.57 7.66
CA HIS A 70 -17.18 -24.68 7.43
C HIS A 70 -17.10 -25.56 8.67
N ILE A 71 -16.98 -24.98 9.86
CA ILE A 71 -17.03 -25.73 11.12
C ILE A 71 -18.33 -26.55 11.20
N GLN A 72 -19.49 -25.93 10.92
CA GLN A 72 -20.78 -26.64 10.95
C GLN A 72 -20.84 -27.80 9.94
N ALA A 73 -20.37 -27.59 8.71
CA ALA A 73 -20.31 -28.62 7.69
C ALA A 73 -19.38 -29.76 8.09
N ALA A 74 -18.21 -29.44 8.64
CA ALA A 74 -17.23 -30.41 9.11
C ALA A 74 -17.79 -31.29 10.25
N VAL A 75 -18.53 -30.69 11.20
CA VAL A 75 -19.18 -31.45 12.28
C VAL A 75 -20.27 -32.37 11.75
N ARG A 76 -21.00 -31.96 10.70
CA ARG A 76 -22.01 -32.80 10.01
C ARG A 76 -21.41 -33.87 9.09
N GLY A 77 -20.08 -33.89 8.92
CA GLY A 77 -19.40 -34.82 8.02
C GLY A 77 -19.56 -34.49 6.53
N ASP A 78 -19.94 -33.26 6.18
CA ASP A 78 -20.20 -32.84 4.80
C ASP A 78 -18.93 -32.28 4.13
N ALA A 79 -18.08 -33.19 3.65
CA ALA A 79 -16.82 -32.84 2.98
C ALA A 79 -17.05 -32.01 1.69
N ALA A 80 -18.12 -32.29 0.95
CA ALA A 80 -18.42 -31.57 -0.29
C ALA A 80 -18.76 -30.10 -0.03
N ARG A 81 -19.52 -29.81 1.05
CA ARG A 81 -19.79 -28.44 1.48
C ARG A 81 -18.52 -27.75 1.98
N CYS A 82 -17.64 -28.44 2.70
CA CYS A 82 -16.35 -27.90 3.13
C CYS A 82 -15.51 -27.43 1.93
N GLU A 83 -15.36 -28.27 0.90
CA GLU A 83 -14.63 -27.92 -0.32
C GLU A 83 -15.26 -26.74 -1.08
N ALA A 84 -16.59 -26.69 -1.15
CA ALA A 84 -17.31 -25.59 -1.78
C ALA A 84 -17.09 -24.26 -1.03
N ILE A 85 -17.08 -24.28 0.30
CA ILE A 85 -16.82 -23.11 1.15
C ILE A 85 -15.38 -22.60 0.92
N VAL A 86 -14.39 -23.49 0.95
CA VAL A 86 -12.98 -23.11 0.72
C VAL A 86 -12.80 -22.46 -0.65
N ARG A 87 -13.48 -22.97 -1.69
CA ARG A 87 -13.46 -22.36 -3.03
C ARG A 87 -14.02 -20.94 -3.01
N GLU A 88 -15.11 -20.70 -2.30
CA GLU A 88 -15.71 -19.37 -2.19
C GLU A 88 -14.80 -18.40 -1.43
N GLN A 89 -14.21 -18.83 -0.31
CA GLN A 89 -13.27 -18.02 0.45
C GLN A 89 -12.04 -17.62 -0.38
N ARG A 90 -11.50 -18.54 -1.21
CA ARG A 90 -10.41 -18.25 -2.16
C ARG A 90 -10.82 -17.19 -3.19
N ARG A 91 -12.05 -17.26 -3.72
CA ARG A 91 -12.56 -16.27 -4.68
C ARG A 91 -12.74 -14.90 -4.04
N LEU A 92 -13.30 -14.83 -2.84
CA LEU A 92 -13.46 -13.58 -2.09
C LEU A 92 -12.11 -12.91 -1.79
N ALA A 93 -11.10 -13.69 -1.38
CA ALA A 93 -9.77 -13.17 -1.09
C ALA A 93 -9.02 -12.65 -2.32
N LEU A 94 -9.16 -13.33 -3.47
CA LEU A 94 -8.44 -12.97 -4.70
C LEU A 94 -9.17 -11.90 -5.55
N LEU A 95 -10.50 -11.99 -5.67
CA LEU A 95 -11.30 -11.15 -6.57
C LEU A 95 -12.07 -10.04 -5.84
N GLY A 96 -12.49 -10.26 -4.59
CA GLY A 96 -13.28 -9.30 -3.83
C GLY A 96 -12.67 -7.89 -3.73
N PRO A 97 -11.34 -7.73 -3.55
CA PRO A 97 -10.73 -6.41 -3.44
C PRO A 97 -10.85 -5.49 -4.67
N PHE A 98 -11.18 -6.01 -5.87
CA PHE A 98 -11.52 -5.15 -7.00
C PHE A 98 -12.77 -4.30 -6.74
N ASP A 99 -13.73 -4.84 -6.00
CA ASP A 99 -14.94 -4.10 -5.61
C ASP A 99 -14.62 -2.95 -4.65
N ALA A 100 -13.58 -3.09 -3.84
CA ALA A 100 -13.10 -2.01 -2.98
C ALA A 100 -12.59 -0.82 -3.80
N LEU A 101 -11.80 -1.09 -4.86
CA LEU A 101 -11.32 -0.06 -5.77
C LEU A 101 -12.47 0.58 -6.57
N ARG A 102 -13.41 -0.22 -7.07
CA ARG A 102 -14.61 0.29 -7.77
C ARG A 102 -15.47 1.16 -6.87
N ALA A 103 -15.68 0.75 -5.62
CA ALA A 103 -16.48 1.51 -4.66
C ALA A 103 -15.83 2.85 -4.32
N ALA A 104 -14.51 2.86 -4.05
CA ALA A 104 -13.74 4.08 -3.83
C ALA A 104 -13.82 5.02 -5.04
N ASP A 105 -13.66 4.49 -6.25
CA ASP A 105 -13.69 5.24 -7.49
C ASP A 105 -15.08 5.82 -7.80
N ALA A 106 -16.13 5.03 -7.63
CA ALA A 106 -17.51 5.49 -7.77
C ALA A 106 -17.82 6.63 -6.77
N LEU A 107 -17.36 6.51 -5.52
CA LEU A 107 -17.55 7.53 -4.49
C LEU A 107 -16.87 8.85 -4.85
N VAL A 108 -15.60 8.84 -5.28
CA VAL A 108 -14.88 10.08 -5.61
C VAL A 108 -15.45 10.76 -6.86
N ARG A 109 -15.91 9.98 -7.85
CA ARG A 109 -16.53 10.53 -9.07
C ARG A 109 -17.89 11.16 -8.76
N THR A 110 -18.75 10.44 -8.03
CA THR A 110 -20.14 10.88 -7.79
C THR A 110 -20.25 11.97 -6.73
N LYS A 111 -19.57 11.81 -5.59
CA LYS A 111 -19.69 12.73 -4.44
C LYS A 111 -18.71 13.89 -4.53
N TYR A 112 -17.51 13.65 -5.04
CA TYR A 112 -16.44 14.64 -5.09
C TYR A 112 -16.15 15.14 -6.50
N GLY A 113 -16.84 14.66 -7.55
CA GLY A 113 -16.74 15.17 -8.91
C GLY A 113 -15.33 15.11 -9.50
N LEU A 114 -14.49 14.17 -9.08
CA LEU A 114 -13.15 14.00 -9.65
C LEU A 114 -13.24 13.29 -11.00
N ALA A 115 -12.53 13.80 -11.99
CA ALA A 115 -12.46 13.18 -13.32
C ALA A 115 -11.49 12.00 -13.31
N PRO A 116 -11.74 10.96 -14.13
CA PRO A 116 -10.76 9.90 -14.36
C PRO A 116 -9.41 10.43 -14.86
N ARG A 117 -8.33 9.79 -14.44
CA ARG A 117 -6.96 10.05 -14.86
C ARG A 117 -6.45 8.85 -15.65
N GLY A 118 -5.88 9.11 -16.83
CA GLY A 118 -5.35 8.06 -17.72
C GLY A 118 -4.25 7.24 -17.05
N GLU A 119 -3.34 7.92 -16.34
CA GLU A 119 -2.19 7.33 -15.65
C GLU A 119 -2.55 6.20 -14.66
N PHE A 120 -3.68 6.30 -13.95
CA PHE A 120 -4.09 5.23 -13.04
C PHE A 120 -4.50 3.98 -13.80
N ALA A 121 -5.25 4.13 -14.89
CA ALA A 121 -5.60 2.99 -15.74
C ALA A 121 -4.37 2.43 -16.47
N ASP A 122 -3.47 3.29 -16.92
CA ASP A 122 -2.24 2.88 -17.62
C ASP A 122 -1.31 2.09 -16.69
N ALA A 123 -1.21 2.46 -15.41
CA ALA A 123 -0.49 1.68 -14.40
C ALA A 123 -0.99 0.23 -14.33
N LEU A 124 -2.31 0.07 -14.25
CA LEU A 124 -2.94 -1.26 -14.16
C LEU A 124 -2.77 -2.03 -15.47
N ARG A 125 -2.84 -1.37 -16.63
CA ARG A 125 -2.65 -2.02 -17.95
C ARG A 125 -1.23 -2.54 -18.17
N LEU A 126 -0.21 -1.88 -17.61
CA LEU A 126 1.16 -2.40 -17.71
C LEU A 126 1.29 -3.75 -17.00
N HIS A 127 0.56 -3.95 -15.90
CA HIS A 127 0.56 -5.21 -15.15
C HIS A 127 -0.28 -6.32 -15.81
N VAL A 128 -1.28 -5.98 -16.61
CA VAL A 128 -2.12 -6.95 -17.33
C VAL A 128 -1.30 -7.90 -18.20
N SER A 129 -0.23 -7.44 -18.85
CA SER A 129 0.64 -8.32 -19.64
C SER A 129 1.43 -9.29 -18.76
N ASP A 130 1.86 -8.87 -17.58
CA ASP A 130 2.57 -9.76 -16.64
C ASP A 130 1.65 -10.91 -16.19
N ILE A 131 0.39 -10.63 -15.88
CA ILE A 131 -0.58 -11.67 -15.51
C ILE A 131 -0.84 -12.63 -16.67
N ALA A 132 -1.05 -12.10 -17.88
CA ALA A 132 -1.37 -12.90 -19.05
C ALA A 132 -0.21 -13.83 -19.47
N ASP A 133 1.02 -13.31 -19.44
CA ASP A 133 2.19 -14.01 -19.98
C ASP A 133 2.92 -14.84 -18.91
N LYS A 134 2.99 -14.37 -17.65
CA LYS A 134 3.79 -15.02 -16.59
C LYS A 134 2.96 -15.88 -15.65
N TYR A 135 1.85 -15.38 -15.11
CA TYR A 135 1.14 -16.08 -14.02
C TYR A 135 0.52 -17.40 -14.52
N ALA A 136 -0.09 -17.37 -15.71
CA ALA A 136 -0.60 -18.57 -16.36
C ALA A 136 0.51 -19.47 -16.92
N GLY A 137 1.65 -18.90 -17.29
CA GLY A 137 2.78 -19.61 -17.91
C GLY A 137 3.73 -20.31 -16.94
N ALA A 138 3.73 -19.91 -15.66
CA ALA A 138 4.63 -20.44 -14.64
C ALA A 138 3.87 -20.89 -13.38
N PRO A 139 3.06 -21.97 -13.45
CA PRO A 139 2.21 -22.41 -12.34
C PRO A 139 2.97 -22.89 -11.09
N ASP A 140 4.25 -23.28 -11.24
CA ASP A 140 5.10 -23.64 -10.10
C ASP A 140 5.52 -22.40 -9.28
N VAL A 141 5.53 -21.23 -9.91
CA VAL A 141 5.85 -19.94 -9.25
C VAL A 141 4.57 -19.23 -8.81
N TYR A 142 3.54 -19.25 -9.65
CA TYR A 142 2.23 -18.62 -9.39
C TYR A 142 1.13 -19.70 -9.33
N PRO A 143 1.06 -20.47 -8.23
CA PRO A 143 0.09 -21.54 -8.12
C PRO A 143 -1.34 -20.97 -8.13
N PRO A 144 -2.18 -21.37 -9.09
CA PRO A 144 -3.55 -20.87 -9.16
C PRO A 144 -4.36 -21.38 -7.98
N SER A 145 -5.12 -20.48 -7.33
CA SER A 145 -6.00 -20.85 -6.20
C SER A 145 -7.12 -21.82 -6.60
N TRP A 146 -7.54 -21.84 -7.87
CA TRP A 146 -8.44 -22.83 -8.47
C TRP A 146 -8.20 -22.90 -9.99
N ASN A 147 -8.76 -23.93 -10.65
CA ASN A 147 -8.66 -24.03 -12.11
C ASN A 147 -9.36 -22.84 -12.79
N GLY A 148 -8.61 -22.07 -13.59
CA GLY A 148 -9.10 -20.87 -14.26
C GLY A 148 -8.96 -19.57 -13.46
N ALA A 149 -8.41 -19.60 -12.24
CA ALA A 149 -8.26 -18.43 -11.37
C ALA A 149 -7.58 -17.24 -12.07
N TRP A 150 -6.49 -17.48 -12.79
CA TRP A 150 -5.75 -16.41 -13.49
C TRP A 150 -6.54 -15.79 -14.65
N GLY A 151 -7.40 -16.56 -15.32
CA GLY A 151 -8.27 -16.02 -16.38
C GLY A 151 -9.34 -15.09 -15.81
N GLU A 152 -9.93 -15.45 -14.67
CA GLU A 152 -10.89 -14.59 -13.96
C GLU A 152 -10.19 -13.36 -13.36
N TYR A 153 -9.00 -13.54 -12.79
CA TYR A 153 -8.19 -12.45 -12.23
C TYR A 153 -7.83 -11.42 -13.32
N LEU A 154 -7.33 -11.90 -14.46
CA LEU A 154 -7.02 -11.06 -15.63
C LEU A 154 -8.25 -10.29 -16.13
N HIS A 155 -9.42 -10.94 -16.13
CA HIS A 155 -10.67 -10.29 -16.52
C HIS A 155 -11.01 -9.11 -15.60
N GLU A 156 -10.88 -9.28 -14.29
CA GLU A 156 -11.15 -8.22 -13.32
C GLU A 156 -10.19 -7.04 -13.44
N TRP A 157 -8.89 -7.30 -13.66
CA TRP A 157 -7.89 -6.27 -13.96
C TRP A 157 -8.24 -5.47 -15.21
N LEU A 158 -8.58 -6.14 -16.32
CA LEU A 158 -9.00 -5.50 -17.56
C LEU A 158 -10.27 -4.66 -17.37
N ASN A 159 -11.24 -5.17 -16.62
CA ASN A 159 -12.48 -4.45 -16.32
C ASN A 159 -12.19 -3.14 -15.60
N VAL A 160 -11.40 -3.17 -14.52
CA VAL A 160 -11.04 -1.95 -13.77
C VAL A 160 -10.18 -0.99 -14.61
N ALA A 161 -9.24 -1.51 -15.39
CA ALA A 161 -8.41 -0.71 -16.27
C ALA A 161 -9.18 -0.07 -17.45
N SER A 162 -10.30 -0.63 -17.89
CA SER A 162 -11.06 -0.13 -19.05
C SER A 162 -11.93 1.10 -18.75
N VAL A 163 -12.42 1.22 -17.52
CA VAL A 163 -13.45 2.23 -17.14
C VAL A 163 -12.83 3.63 -16.88
N GLY A 164 -11.51 3.70 -16.68
CA GLY A 164 -10.81 4.90 -16.25
C GLY A 164 -11.09 5.20 -14.77
N LEU A 165 -10.03 5.49 -14.02
CA LEU A 165 -10.11 5.68 -12.57
C LEU A 165 -9.78 7.10 -12.16
N ALA A 166 -10.55 7.66 -11.24
CA ALA A 166 -10.26 8.92 -10.56
C ALA A 166 -9.47 8.71 -9.24
N VAL A 167 -9.36 7.46 -8.78
CA VAL A 167 -8.56 7.05 -7.62
C VAL A 167 -7.59 5.93 -8.01
N GLY A 168 -6.35 6.02 -7.54
CA GLY A 168 -5.35 4.95 -7.62
C GLY A 168 -5.26 4.17 -6.32
N ALA A 169 -5.04 2.86 -6.40
CA ALA A 169 -4.65 2.03 -5.28
C ALA A 169 -3.13 2.15 -5.06
N ASP A 170 -2.73 2.78 -3.96
CA ASP A 170 -1.34 3.16 -3.70
C ASP A 170 -0.53 2.04 -3.04
N ASN A 171 -1.17 1.03 -2.46
CA ASN A 171 -0.50 -0.10 -1.81
C ASN A 171 -0.75 -1.44 -2.53
N ILE A 172 -0.73 -1.45 -3.87
CA ILE A 172 -0.72 -2.70 -4.64
C ILE A 172 0.58 -3.45 -4.33
N GLU A 173 0.45 -4.72 -3.99
CA GLU A 173 1.56 -5.63 -3.72
C GLU A 173 1.65 -6.65 -4.87
N TYR A 174 2.38 -6.30 -5.93
CA TYR A 174 2.54 -7.21 -7.06
C TYR A 174 3.35 -8.44 -6.65
N PHE A 175 2.92 -9.63 -7.08
CA PHE A 175 3.58 -10.89 -6.74
C PHE A 175 5.06 -10.92 -7.18
N ASP A 176 5.39 -10.25 -8.29
CA ASP A 176 6.75 -10.17 -8.87
C ASP A 176 7.65 -9.13 -8.18
N THR A 177 7.12 -8.30 -7.29
CA THR A 177 7.85 -7.10 -6.78
C THR A 177 8.42 -7.28 -5.38
N ALA A 178 8.45 -8.50 -4.86
CA ALA A 178 8.87 -8.79 -3.49
C ALA A 178 10.40 -8.77 -3.28
N GLY A 179 10.97 -7.56 -3.27
CA GLY A 179 11.83 -7.03 -2.21
C GLY A 179 13.18 -7.69 -1.85
N GLY A 180 14.25 -6.91 -2.03
CA GLY A 180 15.57 -7.12 -1.42
C GLY A 180 16.69 -6.34 -2.12
N HIS A 181 16.48 -5.99 -3.39
CA HIS A 181 17.45 -5.27 -4.19
C HIS A 181 17.28 -3.75 -4.10
N LEU A 182 18.39 -3.00 -4.00
CA LEU A 182 18.40 -1.52 -3.89
C LEU A 182 17.65 -0.82 -5.03
N LEU A 183 17.65 -1.40 -6.24
CA LEU A 183 16.92 -0.85 -7.40
C LEU A 183 15.38 -0.92 -7.25
N PHE A 184 14.86 -1.71 -6.30
CA PHE A 184 13.45 -1.76 -5.96
C PHE A 184 13.12 -0.99 -4.67
N ASP A 185 14.09 -0.25 -4.13
CA ASP A 185 13.93 0.62 -2.97
C ASP A 185 13.82 2.09 -3.43
N ARG A 186 12.72 2.78 -3.10
CA ARG A 186 12.53 4.19 -3.46
C ARG A 186 13.49 5.11 -2.71
N ASP A 187 13.84 4.76 -1.47
CA ASP A 187 14.72 5.57 -0.64
C ASP A 187 16.13 5.65 -1.23
N PHE A 188 16.56 4.63 -1.97
CA PHE A 188 17.79 4.66 -2.76
C PHE A 188 17.78 5.84 -3.75
N TYR A 189 16.68 6.03 -4.49
CA TYR A 189 16.56 7.11 -5.46
C TYR A 189 16.48 8.49 -4.79
N TYR A 190 15.76 8.59 -3.67
CA TYR A 190 15.72 9.83 -2.88
C TYR A 190 17.08 10.17 -2.26
N ALA A 191 17.82 9.17 -1.79
CA ALA A 191 19.17 9.34 -1.26
C ALA A 191 20.14 9.84 -2.33
N ILE A 192 20.03 9.34 -3.57
CA ILE A 192 20.80 9.88 -4.71
C ILE A 192 20.44 11.36 -4.94
N ALA A 193 19.14 11.64 -5.08
CA ALA A 193 18.65 12.98 -5.41
C ALA A 193 19.04 14.03 -4.36
N ALA A 194 18.98 13.65 -3.08
CA ALA A 194 19.30 14.51 -1.94
C ALA A 194 20.79 14.50 -1.56
N GLN A 195 21.62 13.67 -2.21
CA GLN A 195 23.01 13.42 -1.77
C GLN A 195 23.09 13.03 -0.29
N ASN A 196 22.16 12.15 0.14
CA ASN A 196 22.06 11.73 1.53
C ASN A 196 23.11 10.66 1.86
N TRP A 197 24.34 11.09 2.13
CA TRP A 197 25.47 10.20 2.40
C TRP A 197 25.27 9.32 3.65
N CYS A 198 24.59 9.84 4.67
CA CYS A 198 24.30 9.08 5.88
C CYS A 198 23.33 7.92 5.61
N TRP A 199 22.38 8.10 4.68
CA TRP A 199 21.54 6.99 4.22
C TRP A 199 22.38 5.88 3.61
N PHE A 200 23.30 6.20 2.69
CA PHE A 200 24.20 5.20 2.10
C PHE A 200 25.08 4.52 3.14
N HIS A 201 25.63 5.27 4.10
CA HIS A 201 26.44 4.72 5.18
C HIS A 201 25.73 3.60 5.96
N PHE A 202 24.43 3.77 6.23
CA PHE A 202 23.66 2.80 7.01
C PHE A 202 23.04 1.67 6.20
N ASN A 203 22.79 1.87 4.89
CA ASN A 203 21.93 0.97 4.11
C ASN A 203 22.59 0.41 2.84
N ALA A 204 23.60 1.08 2.29
CA ALA A 204 24.13 0.76 0.96
C ALA A 204 25.60 1.16 0.80
N MET A 205 26.41 1.03 1.85
CA MET A 205 27.80 1.50 1.84
C MET A 205 28.65 0.74 0.83
N ASP A 206 28.44 -0.58 0.75
CA ASP A 206 29.16 -1.44 -0.18
C ASP A 206 28.79 -1.09 -1.63
N ALA A 207 27.50 -0.83 -1.90
CA ALA A 207 27.05 -0.36 -3.21
C ALA A 207 27.67 1.01 -3.58
N LEU A 208 27.74 1.96 -2.63
CA LEU A 208 28.37 3.27 -2.87
C LEU A 208 29.87 3.15 -3.13
N ARG A 209 30.57 2.17 -2.55
CA ARG A 209 32.02 2.00 -2.71
C ARG A 209 32.40 1.19 -3.93
N ASP A 210 31.71 0.09 -4.15
CA ASP A 210 32.22 -1.02 -4.95
C ASP A 210 31.37 -1.27 -6.22
N LEU A 211 30.15 -0.74 -6.28
CA LEU A 211 29.26 -0.96 -7.42
C LEU A 211 29.52 0.07 -8.52
N ALA A 212 30.32 -0.32 -9.50
CA ALA A 212 30.70 0.53 -10.64
C ALA A 212 29.89 0.18 -11.90
N GLY A 213 28.85 0.98 -12.14
CA GLY A 213 28.09 0.97 -13.39
C GLY A 213 26.99 -0.10 -13.48
N HIS A 214 26.14 0.04 -14.49
CA HIS A 214 24.90 -0.76 -14.60
C HIS A 214 25.11 -2.28 -14.72
N ALA A 215 26.28 -2.73 -15.18
CA ALA A 215 26.59 -4.14 -15.36
C ALA A 215 27.04 -4.82 -14.06
N ALA A 216 27.30 -4.04 -13.01
CA ALA A 216 27.76 -4.55 -11.71
C ALA A 216 26.59 -4.94 -10.79
N TRP A 217 25.35 -4.63 -11.15
CA TRP A 217 24.18 -5.12 -10.43
C TRP A 217 24.05 -6.63 -10.63
N SER A 218 23.90 -7.38 -9.52
CA SER A 218 23.33 -8.72 -9.58
C SER A 218 21.94 -8.65 -10.23
N ASP A 219 21.51 -9.72 -10.89
CA ASP A 219 20.15 -9.75 -11.41
C ASP A 219 19.16 -9.49 -10.26
N PRO A 220 18.48 -8.32 -10.25
CA PRO A 220 17.60 -7.98 -9.14
C PRO A 220 16.35 -8.89 -9.13
N PHE A 221 16.16 -9.70 -10.17
CA PHE A 221 15.12 -10.70 -10.30
C PHE A 221 15.53 -12.10 -9.82
N GLU A 222 16.83 -12.40 -9.62
CA GLU A 222 17.29 -13.73 -9.14
C GLU A 222 16.94 -14.01 -7.67
N ASN A 223 16.81 -12.97 -6.83
CA ASN A 223 16.48 -13.09 -5.40
C ASN A 223 14.96 -13.11 -5.10
N LEU A 224 14.10 -13.15 -6.12
CA LEU A 224 12.65 -12.94 -5.98
C LEU A 224 11.83 -14.17 -5.54
N TYR A 225 12.43 -15.33 -5.28
CA TYR A 225 11.67 -16.50 -4.82
C TYR A 225 11.31 -16.42 -3.31
N ARG A 226 10.63 -15.36 -2.90
CA ARG A 226 9.64 -15.53 -1.82
C ARG A 226 8.43 -16.15 -2.50
N GLU A 227 7.97 -17.31 -2.04
CA GLU A 227 6.74 -17.90 -2.56
C GLU A 227 5.62 -16.84 -2.55
N PRO A 228 5.18 -16.36 -3.73
CA PRO A 228 4.20 -15.30 -3.77
C PRO A 228 2.90 -15.81 -3.14
N ASN A 229 2.33 -15.02 -2.23
CA ASN A 229 1.04 -15.37 -1.63
C ASN A 229 -0.08 -15.10 -2.65
N CYS A 230 -0.23 -16.01 -3.61
CA CYS A 230 -1.24 -15.98 -4.65
C CYS A 230 -2.68 -16.27 -4.15
N ALA A 231 -2.88 -16.36 -2.82
CA ALA A 231 -4.20 -16.50 -2.23
C ALA A 231 -4.96 -15.17 -2.08
N ASN A 232 -4.26 -14.03 -2.18
CA ASN A 232 -4.86 -12.70 -2.02
C ASN A 232 -4.74 -11.87 -3.29
N CYS A 233 -5.64 -10.89 -3.43
CA CYS A 233 -5.50 -9.87 -4.46
C CYS A 233 -4.25 -9.00 -4.22
N GLU A 234 -3.53 -8.66 -5.30
CA GLU A 234 -2.44 -7.67 -5.26
C GLU A 234 -2.99 -6.27 -4.89
N ILE A 235 -4.23 -5.94 -5.30
CA ILE A 235 -4.90 -4.68 -4.95
C ILE A 235 -5.57 -4.83 -3.59
N PHE A 236 -5.28 -3.95 -2.63
CA PHE A 236 -5.94 -3.91 -1.32
C PHE A 236 -6.03 -5.30 -0.65
N SER A 237 -4.91 -6.04 -0.69
CA SER A 237 -4.79 -7.39 -0.13
C SER A 237 -5.43 -7.49 1.26
N LEU A 238 -6.22 -8.55 1.47
CA LEU A 238 -6.81 -8.85 2.78
C LEU A 238 -5.78 -9.45 3.75
N HIS A 239 -4.65 -9.93 3.21
CA HIS A 239 -3.63 -10.71 3.90
C HIS A 239 -4.24 -11.82 4.74
N VAL A 240 -5.09 -12.63 4.11
CA VAL A 240 -5.57 -13.89 4.67
C VAL A 240 -4.73 -15.05 4.16
N GLU A 241 -4.68 -16.14 4.89
CA GLU A 241 -3.89 -17.31 4.54
C GLU A 241 -4.77 -18.57 4.60
N PRO A 242 -4.91 -19.32 3.50
CA PRO A 242 -5.49 -20.65 3.54
C PRO A 242 -4.49 -21.63 4.17
N ARG A 243 -4.73 -22.03 5.42
CA ARG A 243 -3.86 -22.96 6.16
C ARG A 243 -4.39 -24.38 6.05
N GLN A 244 -3.59 -25.28 5.49
CA GLN A 244 -3.91 -26.70 5.44
C GLN A 244 -3.51 -27.39 6.75
N THR A 245 -4.48 -27.68 7.62
CA THR A 245 -4.25 -28.29 8.94
C THR A 245 -5.58 -28.74 9.57
N ALA A 246 -5.51 -29.51 10.66
CA ALA A 246 -6.68 -29.77 11.49
C ALA A 246 -7.12 -28.50 12.24
N LEU A 247 -8.43 -28.28 12.39
CA LEU A 247 -8.93 -27.12 13.14
C LEU A 247 -8.50 -27.17 14.61
N THR A 248 -8.37 -28.38 15.15
CA THR A 248 -7.94 -28.61 16.54
C THR A 248 -6.50 -28.18 16.82
N ASP A 249 -5.69 -27.97 15.77
CA ASP A 249 -4.34 -27.41 15.89
C ASP A 249 -4.37 -25.86 15.94
N ILE A 250 -5.48 -25.25 15.52
CA ILE A 250 -5.70 -23.80 15.53
C ILE A 250 -6.47 -23.38 16.78
N LEU A 251 -7.59 -24.06 17.06
CA LEU A 251 -8.54 -23.74 18.12
C LEU A 251 -8.77 -24.94 19.05
N SER A 252 -8.90 -24.66 20.34
CA SER A 252 -9.40 -25.64 21.31
C SER A 252 -10.89 -25.94 21.10
N PHE A 253 -11.36 -27.11 21.53
CA PHE A 253 -12.79 -27.45 21.50
C PHE A 253 -13.69 -26.44 22.22
N ALA A 254 -13.18 -25.84 23.30
CA ALA A 254 -13.89 -24.77 24.00
C ALA A 254 -14.08 -23.53 23.11
N GLN A 255 -13.04 -23.13 22.36
CA GLN A 255 -13.11 -22.02 21.41
C GLN A 255 -14.02 -22.33 20.22
N ILE A 256 -13.98 -23.56 19.69
CA ILE A 256 -14.88 -24.01 18.62
C ILE A 256 -16.35 -23.91 19.07
N ARG A 257 -16.66 -24.41 20.27
CA ARG A 257 -18.02 -24.29 20.84
C ARG A 257 -18.44 -22.83 21.03
N ALA A 258 -17.55 -22.00 21.55
CA ALA A 258 -17.84 -20.58 21.74
C ALA A 258 -18.16 -19.89 20.40
N ALA A 259 -17.36 -20.14 19.36
CA ALA A 259 -17.59 -19.60 18.02
C ALA A 259 -18.92 -20.03 17.40
N LEU A 260 -19.36 -21.28 17.65
CA LEU A 260 -20.65 -21.78 17.17
C LEU A 260 -21.85 -21.28 17.98
N ALA A 261 -21.68 -21.00 19.27
CA ALA A 261 -22.76 -20.55 20.15
C ALA A 261 -23.37 -19.22 19.69
N ASP A 262 -22.55 -18.34 19.12
CA ASP A 262 -22.97 -17.03 18.61
C ASP A 262 -23.73 -17.10 17.26
N CYS A 263 -23.75 -18.27 16.59
CA CYS A 263 -24.40 -18.45 15.29
C CYS A 263 -25.92 -18.71 15.36
N GLY A 264 -26.50 -18.82 16.56
CA GLY A 264 -27.96 -18.92 16.75
C GLY A 264 -28.64 -20.21 16.26
N ASP A 265 -27.90 -21.14 15.64
CA ASP A 265 -28.42 -22.43 15.20
C ASP A 265 -28.17 -23.52 16.26
N GLY A 266 -29.21 -24.30 16.54
CA GLY A 266 -29.25 -25.21 17.69
C GLY A 266 -28.06 -26.17 17.74
N SER A 267 -27.26 -26.02 18.81
CA SER A 267 -26.34 -27.02 19.39
C SER A 267 -25.94 -28.15 18.45
N VAL A 268 -25.00 -27.89 17.53
CA VAL A 268 -24.30 -29.00 16.90
C VAL A 268 -23.50 -29.69 18.01
N HIS A 269 -24.01 -30.83 18.49
CA HIS A 269 -23.43 -31.53 19.63
C HIS A 269 -22.12 -32.18 19.20
N MET A 270 -21.01 -31.60 19.61
CA MET A 270 -19.68 -32.19 19.42
C MET A 270 -19.34 -33.10 20.60
N ASP A 271 -19.07 -34.37 20.32
CA ASP A 271 -18.47 -35.28 21.29
C ASP A 271 -16.94 -35.07 21.31
N GLU A 272 -16.39 -34.58 22.42
CA GLU A 272 -14.94 -34.40 22.57
C GLU A 272 -14.19 -35.74 22.63
N LEU A 273 -14.85 -36.82 23.03
CA LEU A 273 -14.26 -38.16 23.11
C LEU A 273 -14.20 -38.85 21.74
N ALA A 274 -14.96 -38.35 20.76
CA ALA A 274 -14.98 -38.81 19.38
C ALA A 274 -15.14 -37.60 18.45
N PRO A 275 -14.09 -36.78 18.28
CA PRO A 275 -14.21 -35.54 17.52
C PRO A 275 -14.58 -35.84 16.06
N PRO A 276 -15.39 -34.98 15.41
CA PRO A 276 -15.74 -35.15 14.01
C PRO A 276 -14.48 -35.29 13.14
N PRO A 277 -14.38 -36.34 12.29
CA PRO A 277 -13.14 -36.63 11.57
C PRO A 277 -12.61 -35.48 10.72
N LEU A 278 -13.52 -34.66 10.16
CA LEU A 278 -13.14 -33.49 9.36
C LEU A 278 -12.51 -32.37 10.20
N LEU A 279 -12.83 -32.22 11.49
CA LEU A 279 -12.19 -31.22 12.34
C LEU A 279 -10.74 -31.59 12.69
N THR A 280 -10.44 -32.89 12.76
CA THR A 280 -9.12 -33.43 13.06
C THR A 280 -8.32 -33.80 11.81
N ASN A 281 -8.84 -33.54 10.61
CA ASN A 281 -8.21 -33.88 9.35
C ASN A 281 -7.21 -32.78 8.94
N ASP A 282 -5.94 -33.18 8.81
CA ASP A 282 -4.82 -32.31 8.43
C ASP A 282 -4.86 -31.83 6.97
N LEU A 283 -5.75 -32.39 6.14
CA LEU A 283 -6.01 -31.96 4.77
C LEU A 283 -7.12 -30.90 4.66
N GLN A 284 -7.79 -30.51 5.76
CA GLN A 284 -8.72 -29.38 5.72
C GLN A 284 -7.98 -28.07 5.54
N VAL A 285 -8.65 -27.10 4.91
CA VAL A 285 -8.10 -25.76 4.68
C VAL A 285 -8.94 -24.75 5.44
N TRP A 286 -8.31 -24.01 6.36
CA TRP A 286 -8.95 -22.98 7.17
C TRP A 286 -8.39 -21.60 6.83
N PHE A 287 -9.26 -20.59 6.72
CA PHE A 287 -8.80 -19.23 6.47
C PHE A 287 -8.40 -18.53 7.77
N CYS A 288 -7.14 -18.14 7.84
CA CYS A 288 -6.57 -17.39 8.96
C CYS A 288 -6.11 -16.01 8.49
N LEU A 289 -5.90 -15.09 9.42
CA LEU A 289 -5.14 -13.87 9.20
C LEU A 289 -3.66 -14.23 9.03
N ASP A 290 -3.00 -13.72 7.99
CA ASP A 290 -1.57 -13.95 7.74
C ASP A 290 -0.73 -13.22 8.80
N ASP A 291 -0.09 -13.96 9.71
CA ASP A 291 0.68 -13.43 10.84
C ASP A 291 1.93 -12.62 10.44
N ARG A 292 2.36 -12.72 9.18
CA ARG A 292 3.42 -11.86 8.61
C ARG A 292 2.94 -10.43 8.45
N HIS A 293 1.64 -10.23 8.26
CA HIS A 293 1.00 -8.95 7.95
C HIS A 293 0.07 -8.46 9.07
N TRP A 294 -0.62 -9.39 9.75
CA TRP A 294 -1.42 -9.15 10.93
C TRP A 294 -0.59 -9.35 12.20
N GLY A 295 -0.87 -8.58 13.25
CA GLY A 295 -0.10 -8.57 14.48
C GLY A 295 -0.19 -7.23 15.17
N ARG A 296 0.72 -6.89 16.08
CA ARG A 296 0.73 -5.56 16.72
C ARG A 296 1.49 -4.54 15.88
N TRP A 297 1.07 -3.27 15.95
CA TRP A 297 1.68 -2.18 15.17
C TRP A 297 3.17 -1.96 15.49
N PHE A 298 3.48 -1.95 16.78
CA PHE A 298 4.78 -1.53 17.30
C PHE A 298 5.55 -2.65 18.00
N GLU A 299 5.06 -3.88 17.91
CA GLU A 299 5.77 -5.03 18.48
C GLU A 299 7.12 -5.20 17.78
N GLY A 300 8.19 -5.14 18.58
CA GLY A 300 9.57 -5.13 18.09
C GLY A 300 10.04 -3.81 17.46
N ARG A 301 9.18 -2.78 17.32
CA ARG A 301 9.57 -1.47 16.77
C ARG A 301 9.96 -0.50 17.89
N ARG A 302 11.27 -0.39 18.12
CA ARG A 302 11.85 0.60 19.03
C ARG A 302 12.41 1.78 18.23
N LEU A 303 12.30 3.00 18.78
CA LEU A 303 12.99 4.19 18.29
C LEU A 303 14.51 3.99 18.21
N VAL A 304 15.03 3.10 19.06
CA VAL A 304 16.43 2.68 19.06
C VAL A 304 16.48 1.16 19.09
N ASP A 305 17.09 0.56 18.06
CA ASP A 305 17.28 -0.89 17.95
C ASP A 305 18.36 -1.38 18.92
N ARG A 306 18.04 -1.28 20.23
CA ARG A 306 18.84 -1.79 21.34
C ARG A 306 17.93 -2.26 22.48
N PRO A 307 18.40 -3.18 23.35
CA PRO A 307 17.74 -3.46 24.62
C PRO A 307 17.48 -2.17 25.41
N GLY A 308 16.22 -1.81 25.66
CA GLY A 308 15.83 -0.60 26.39
C GLY A 308 15.68 0.69 25.55
N GLY A 309 15.61 0.59 24.21
CA GLY A 309 15.18 1.71 23.37
C GLY A 309 13.74 2.14 23.67
N THR A 310 13.43 3.43 23.54
CA THR A 310 12.07 3.96 23.70
C THR A 310 11.16 3.37 22.63
N ASP A 311 9.94 3.01 23.01
CA ASP A 311 8.91 2.60 22.05
C ASP A 311 8.57 3.77 21.11
N PHE A 312 7.98 3.46 19.96
CA PHE A 312 7.49 4.48 19.02
C PHE A 312 6.63 5.50 19.80
N PRO A 313 6.88 6.82 19.66
CA PRO A 313 6.32 7.83 20.53
C PRO A 313 4.87 8.06 20.12
N LEU A 314 3.98 7.29 20.71
CA LEU A 314 2.56 7.51 20.67
C LEU A 314 2.22 8.48 21.79
N ASP A 315 1.53 9.56 21.46
CA ASP A 315 0.89 10.38 22.49
C ASP A 315 -0.36 9.65 22.98
N GLY A 316 -0.25 9.01 24.15
CA GLY A 316 -1.33 8.29 24.82
C GLY A 316 -1.32 6.76 24.64
N GLU A 317 -2.25 6.10 25.34
CA GLU A 317 -2.42 4.65 25.29
C GLU A 317 -3.28 4.24 24.09
N ILE A 318 -2.78 3.31 23.26
CA ILE A 318 -3.60 2.65 22.23
C ILE A 318 -4.39 1.52 22.89
N LYS A 319 -5.72 1.57 22.76
CA LYS A 319 -6.60 0.48 23.17
C LYS A 319 -6.23 -0.81 22.41
N GLU A 320 -6.05 -1.91 23.14
CA GLU A 320 -5.61 -3.21 22.60
C GLU A 320 -6.35 -3.69 21.33
N PRO A 321 -7.70 -3.60 21.21
CA PRO A 321 -8.39 -3.99 19.97
C PRO A 321 -7.92 -3.25 18.71
N TYR A 322 -7.44 -2.02 18.88
CA TYR A 322 -6.97 -1.16 17.79
C TYR A 322 -5.44 -1.20 17.63
N ASN A 323 -4.73 -1.84 18.57
CA ASN A 323 -3.29 -2.07 18.49
C ASN A 323 -2.95 -3.26 17.57
N VAL A 324 -3.54 -3.28 16.38
CA VAL A 324 -3.42 -4.38 15.43
C VAL A 324 -3.10 -3.82 14.05
N ARG A 325 -1.97 -4.24 13.45
CA ARG A 325 -1.64 -4.11 12.02
C ARG A 325 -2.40 -5.16 11.21
N GLY A 326 -2.48 -4.99 9.89
CA GLY A 326 -3.23 -5.90 9.02
C GLY A 326 -3.59 -5.22 7.71
N CYS A 327 -4.58 -5.76 7.00
CA CYS A 327 -5.00 -5.17 5.73
C CYS A 327 -5.34 -3.69 5.85
N SER A 328 -5.04 -2.96 4.78
CA SER A 328 -5.31 -1.54 4.64
C SER A 328 -5.55 -1.19 3.18
N ALA A 329 -6.29 -0.11 2.97
CA ALA A 329 -6.47 0.50 1.66
C ALA A 329 -5.78 1.86 1.64
N VAL A 330 -4.83 2.04 0.73
CA VAL A 330 -4.18 3.34 0.49
C VAL A 330 -4.69 3.88 -0.83
N CYS A 331 -5.33 5.04 -0.81
CA CYS A 331 -5.94 5.65 -1.98
C CYS A 331 -5.26 6.97 -2.33
N ARG A 332 -4.94 7.13 -3.62
CA ARG A 332 -4.41 8.36 -4.19
C ARG A 332 -5.45 9.04 -5.07
N VAL A 333 -5.63 10.35 -4.87
CA VAL A 333 -6.44 11.19 -5.75
C VAL A 333 -5.62 12.38 -6.24
N ARG A 334 -5.91 12.85 -7.46
CA ARG A 334 -5.25 14.02 -8.05
C ARG A 334 -6.27 15.00 -8.60
N GLY A 335 -6.09 16.28 -8.31
CA GLY A 335 -6.94 17.36 -8.81
C GLY A 335 -6.15 18.52 -9.36
N ASP A 336 -6.69 19.11 -10.43
CA ASP A 336 -6.07 20.23 -11.11
C ASP A 336 -6.64 21.55 -10.61
N VAL A 337 -5.74 22.48 -10.28
CA VAL A 337 -6.06 23.81 -9.76
C VAL A 337 -5.57 24.86 -10.74
N PRO A 338 -6.45 25.71 -11.28
CA PRO A 338 -6.03 26.84 -12.10
C PRO A 338 -5.14 27.81 -11.30
N ALA A 339 -4.03 28.22 -11.90
CA ALA A 339 -3.19 29.32 -11.44
C ALA A 339 -3.47 30.54 -12.33
N THR A 340 -4.44 31.37 -11.92
CA THR A 340 -4.92 32.51 -12.70
C THR A 340 -3.89 33.62 -12.83
N ALA A 341 -3.03 33.83 -11.84
CA ALA A 341 -1.94 34.81 -11.89
C ALA A 341 -0.78 34.40 -12.81
N LEU A 342 -0.57 33.09 -13.01
CA LEU A 342 0.52 32.53 -13.82
C LEU A 342 0.05 31.90 -15.15
N SER A 343 -1.25 31.95 -15.45
CA SER A 343 -1.85 31.30 -16.63
C SER A 343 -1.43 29.83 -16.79
N GLY A 344 -1.62 29.04 -15.73
CA GLY A 344 -1.24 27.62 -15.70
C GLY A 344 -2.20 26.77 -14.87
N THR A 345 -1.83 25.51 -14.68
CA THR A 345 -2.57 24.55 -13.86
C THR A 345 -1.59 23.80 -12.98
N ASN A 346 -1.88 23.74 -11.67
CA ASN A 346 -1.12 22.95 -10.72
C ASN A 346 -1.89 21.69 -10.37
N THR A 347 -1.25 20.53 -10.50
CA THR A 347 -1.84 19.26 -10.06
C THR A 347 -1.48 19.03 -8.60
N HIS A 348 -2.51 18.90 -7.76
CA HIS A 348 -2.38 18.54 -6.37
C HIS A 348 -2.66 17.06 -6.19
N THR A 349 -1.87 16.40 -5.34
CA THR A 349 -2.04 14.99 -4.99
C THR A 349 -2.38 14.87 -3.52
N TRP A 350 -3.30 13.98 -3.18
CA TRP A 350 -3.57 13.55 -1.81
C TRP A 350 -3.53 12.04 -1.74
N VAL A 351 -2.93 11.52 -0.66
CA VAL A 351 -2.85 10.09 -0.36
C VAL A 351 -3.39 9.90 1.05
N ALA A 352 -4.29 8.94 1.22
CA ALA A 352 -4.86 8.59 2.50
C ALA A 352 -4.87 7.07 2.67
N ALA A 353 -4.71 6.61 3.90
CA ALA A 353 -4.80 5.21 4.26
C ALA A 353 -5.92 4.98 5.27
N ALA A 354 -6.63 3.88 5.13
CA ALA A 354 -7.63 3.42 6.09
C ALA A 354 -7.57 1.91 6.24
N LYS A 355 -8.13 1.40 7.33
CA LYS A 355 -8.31 -0.04 7.52
C LYS A 355 -9.58 -0.40 8.28
N PRO A 356 -10.10 -1.63 8.11
CA PRO A 356 -11.10 -2.18 8.98
C PRO A 356 -10.51 -2.54 10.34
N PHE A 357 -11.32 -2.36 11.38
CA PHE A 357 -11.05 -2.75 12.76
C PHE A 357 -12.20 -3.61 13.28
N GLY A 358 -11.87 -4.47 14.23
CA GLY A 358 -12.79 -5.37 14.86
C GLY A 358 -12.32 -5.73 16.26
N LYS A 359 -13.12 -6.52 16.96
CA LYS A 359 -12.77 -7.01 18.30
C LYS A 359 -13.47 -8.32 18.60
N LEU A 360 -12.76 -9.21 19.27
CA LEU A 360 -13.34 -10.42 19.84
C LEU A 360 -14.01 -10.10 21.19
N PRO A 361 -14.85 -11.00 21.73
CA PRO A 361 -15.42 -10.85 23.07
C PRO A 361 -14.34 -10.53 24.11
N GLY A 362 -14.65 -9.65 25.06
CA GLY A 362 -13.68 -9.19 26.06
C GLY A 362 -12.75 -8.07 25.59
N ASP A 363 -13.07 -7.41 24.47
CA ASP A 363 -12.22 -6.38 23.85
C ASP A 363 -10.82 -6.91 23.48
N GLU A 364 -10.77 -8.17 23.04
CA GLU A 364 -9.56 -8.78 22.53
C GLU A 364 -9.31 -8.41 21.05
N PRO A 365 -8.04 -8.31 20.63
CA PRO A 365 -7.71 -8.06 19.22
C PRO A 365 -8.18 -9.20 18.32
N VAL A 366 -8.48 -8.90 17.05
CA VAL A 366 -8.95 -9.88 16.06
C VAL A 366 -7.98 -11.06 15.83
N THR A 367 -6.72 -10.92 16.22
CA THR A 367 -5.69 -11.97 16.13
C THR A 367 -5.70 -12.95 17.31
N ALA A 368 -6.43 -12.67 18.40
CA ALA A 368 -6.34 -13.45 19.63
C ALA A 368 -6.91 -14.88 19.51
N ALA A 369 -7.76 -15.15 18.51
CA ALA A 369 -8.23 -16.50 18.18
C ALA A 369 -7.19 -17.32 17.40
N ASN A 370 -5.91 -17.24 17.78
CA ASN A 370 -4.79 -17.86 17.05
C ASN A 370 -4.82 -17.53 15.54
N PHE A 371 -5.09 -16.25 15.22
CA PHE A 371 -5.28 -15.75 13.85
C PHE A 371 -6.45 -16.38 13.06
N PHE A 372 -7.26 -17.26 13.64
CA PHE A 372 -8.45 -17.77 12.96
C PHE A 372 -9.42 -16.62 12.63
N LEU A 373 -9.82 -16.52 11.36
CA LEU A 373 -10.63 -15.40 10.90
C LEU A 373 -12.10 -15.57 11.33
N LEU A 374 -12.60 -14.58 12.08
CA LEU A 374 -13.97 -14.50 12.57
C LEU A 374 -14.66 -13.21 12.08
N PRO A 375 -16.00 -13.19 11.96
CA PRO A 375 -16.74 -12.06 11.40
C PRO A 375 -16.95 -10.91 12.39
N VAL A 376 -15.86 -10.28 12.83
CA VAL A 376 -15.86 -9.31 13.93
C VAL A 376 -15.42 -7.89 13.54
N PHE A 377 -15.27 -7.60 12.25
CA PHE A 377 -14.88 -6.28 11.75
C PHE A 377 -16.08 -5.34 11.67
N THR A 378 -16.14 -4.36 12.58
CA THR A 378 -17.31 -3.47 12.75
C THR A 378 -16.99 -2.01 12.52
N ASP A 379 -15.71 -1.64 12.56
CA ASP A 379 -15.24 -0.26 12.47
C ASP A 379 -14.32 -0.08 11.27
N VAL A 380 -14.23 1.15 10.78
CA VAL A 380 -13.24 1.58 9.77
C VAL A 380 -12.69 2.93 10.18
N ARG A 381 -11.38 3.13 10.14
CA ARG A 381 -10.73 4.40 10.47
C ARG A 381 -9.57 4.71 9.54
N LEU A 382 -9.27 5.99 9.40
CA LEU A 382 -8.02 6.45 8.81
C LEU A 382 -6.85 6.03 9.71
N ILE A 383 -5.74 5.71 9.08
CA ILE A 383 -4.47 5.40 9.74
C ILE A 383 -3.35 6.23 9.10
N PRO A 384 -2.22 6.43 9.78
CA PRO A 384 -1.03 7.00 9.15
C PRO A 384 -0.66 6.17 7.91
N VAL A 385 -0.34 6.84 6.79
CA VAL A 385 0.03 6.16 5.54
C VAL A 385 1.27 5.30 5.73
N ASP A 386 2.23 5.77 6.53
CA ASP A 386 3.47 5.03 6.82
C ASP A 386 3.24 3.82 7.73
N ALA A 387 2.08 3.75 8.39
CA ALA A 387 1.64 2.57 9.12
C ALA A 387 0.91 1.58 8.21
N ALA A 388 0.43 1.96 7.03
CA ALA A 388 -0.28 1.04 6.15
C ALA A 388 0.62 -0.11 5.67
N ASN A 389 0.03 -1.30 5.44
CA ASN A 389 0.73 -2.37 4.75
C ASN A 389 1.06 -1.94 3.32
N GLY A 390 2.21 -2.39 2.82
CA GLY A 390 2.81 -1.91 1.56
C GLY A 390 3.81 -0.75 1.72
N GLY A 391 4.27 -0.47 2.95
CA GLY A 391 5.22 0.61 3.29
C GLY A 391 6.39 0.78 2.30
N ASP A 392 6.67 2.04 1.95
CA ASP A 392 7.62 2.56 0.95
C ASP A 392 7.55 2.00 -0.48
N ARG A 393 6.72 0.99 -0.72
CA ARG A 393 6.52 0.35 -2.04
C ARG A 393 5.32 0.90 -2.78
N ALA A 394 4.87 2.11 -2.44
CA ALA A 394 3.63 2.66 -2.97
C ALA A 394 3.58 2.64 -4.52
N THR A 395 2.61 1.93 -5.09
CA THR A 395 2.52 1.50 -6.49
C THR A 395 1.53 2.30 -7.35
N ALA A 396 0.65 3.15 -6.80
CA ALA A 396 -0.05 4.16 -7.64
C ALA A 396 0.74 5.47 -7.83
N ASP A 397 2.02 5.50 -7.43
CA ASP A 397 2.98 6.31 -8.17
C ASP A 397 3.26 5.65 -9.54
N TYR A 398 2.48 6.04 -10.54
CA TYR A 398 2.63 5.57 -11.91
C TYR A 398 4.07 5.68 -12.42
N ASP A 399 4.80 6.75 -12.06
CA ASP A 399 6.18 6.92 -12.51
C ASP A 399 7.11 5.87 -11.89
N TRP A 400 6.81 5.41 -10.67
CA TRP A 400 7.55 4.35 -10.00
C TRP A 400 7.26 2.98 -10.61
N VAL A 401 5.99 2.64 -10.84
CA VAL A 401 5.62 1.37 -11.50
C VAL A 401 6.17 1.30 -12.92
N LEU A 402 6.00 2.38 -13.69
CA LEU A 402 6.58 2.48 -15.04
C LEU A 402 8.11 2.34 -14.99
N HIS A 403 8.75 2.91 -13.97
CA HIS A 403 10.18 2.75 -13.76
C HIS A 403 10.56 1.29 -13.50
N GLN A 404 9.93 0.63 -12.53
CA GLN A 404 10.22 -0.77 -12.18
C GLN A 404 9.96 -1.73 -13.35
N GLN A 405 8.80 -1.63 -14.01
CA GLN A 405 8.38 -2.61 -15.02
C GLN A 405 9.02 -2.35 -16.40
N ARG A 406 9.32 -1.09 -16.75
CA ARG A 406 9.76 -0.74 -18.11
C ARG A 406 11.16 -0.15 -18.18
N HIS A 407 11.51 0.74 -17.26
CA HIS A 407 12.80 1.43 -17.34
C HIS A 407 13.92 0.59 -16.73
N LEU A 408 13.67 -0.07 -15.61
CA LEU A 408 14.69 -0.84 -14.90
C LEU A 408 15.23 -2.03 -15.72
N PRO A 409 14.39 -2.84 -16.40
CA PRO A 409 14.92 -3.90 -17.27
C PRO A 409 15.82 -3.37 -18.40
N ARG A 410 15.47 -2.21 -18.97
CA ARG A 410 16.30 -1.56 -20.01
C ARG A 410 17.60 -1.00 -19.47
N TYR A 411 17.57 -0.44 -18.26
CA TYR A 411 18.75 0.05 -17.57
C TYR A 411 19.74 -1.08 -17.30
N LEU A 412 19.27 -2.24 -16.82
CA LEU A 412 20.11 -3.40 -16.59
C LEU A 412 20.75 -3.92 -17.89
N GLN A 413 19.99 -3.89 -19.00
CA GLN A 413 20.47 -4.38 -20.31
C GLN A 413 21.45 -3.43 -21.02
N SER A 414 21.21 -2.11 -20.96
CA SER A 414 21.90 -1.13 -21.82
C SER A 414 22.44 0.10 -21.10
N GLY A 415 22.30 0.17 -19.78
CA GLY A 415 22.75 1.30 -18.98
C GLY A 415 21.79 2.50 -18.98
N PRO A 416 22.24 3.64 -18.44
CA PRO A 416 21.40 4.82 -18.26
C PRO A 416 21.01 5.44 -19.61
N SER A 417 19.70 5.56 -19.86
CA SER A 417 19.17 6.24 -21.06
C SER A 417 19.43 7.75 -20.99
N PRO A 418 20.18 8.36 -21.93
CA PRO A 418 20.42 9.81 -21.94
C PRO A 418 19.12 10.60 -22.10
N GLY A 419 18.95 11.69 -21.35
CA GLY A 419 17.78 12.58 -21.49
C GLY A 419 16.45 12.01 -20.97
N ALA A 420 16.47 10.99 -20.10
CA ALA A 420 15.26 10.40 -19.53
C ALA A 420 14.35 11.44 -18.81
N SER A 421 13.08 11.47 -19.20
CA SER A 421 12.03 12.29 -18.56
C SER A 421 11.56 11.73 -17.21
N CYS A 422 11.76 10.44 -16.97
CA CYS A 422 11.47 9.79 -15.68
C CYS A 422 12.45 10.27 -14.60
N TRP A 423 11.92 10.66 -13.44
CA TRP A 423 12.73 11.14 -12.31
C TRP A 423 13.68 10.06 -11.77
N TYR A 424 13.20 8.82 -11.63
CA TYR A 424 14.00 7.68 -11.17
C TYR A 424 15.17 7.37 -12.11
N CYS A 425 14.94 7.40 -13.43
CA CYS A 425 16.01 7.23 -14.42
C CYS A 425 17.09 8.31 -14.34
N ARG A 426 16.73 9.56 -14.02
CA ARG A 426 17.73 10.62 -13.81
C ARG A 426 18.59 10.39 -12.58
N GLN A 427 18.06 9.74 -11.55
CA GLN A 427 18.87 9.36 -10.39
C GLN A 427 19.85 8.25 -10.77
N LEU A 428 19.45 7.27 -11.58
CA LEU A 428 20.39 6.28 -12.11
C LEU A 428 21.49 6.91 -12.98
N GLN A 429 21.17 7.90 -13.81
CA GLN A 429 22.21 8.67 -14.52
C GLN A 429 23.20 9.39 -13.59
N THR A 430 22.75 9.76 -12.39
CA THR A 430 23.61 10.40 -11.38
C THR A 430 24.44 9.36 -10.64
N TRP A 431 23.83 8.22 -10.30
CA TRP A 431 24.50 7.05 -9.73
C TRP A 431 25.67 6.59 -10.60
N GLU A 432 25.47 6.46 -11.91
CA GLU A 432 26.49 6.00 -12.87
C GLU A 432 27.72 6.91 -13.00
N ARG A 433 27.76 8.06 -12.32
CA ARG A 433 28.90 8.98 -12.35
C ARG A 433 29.92 8.60 -11.30
N GLU A 434 31.14 8.27 -11.71
CA GLU A 434 32.26 8.00 -10.79
C GLU A 434 32.49 9.16 -9.79
N SER A 435 32.24 10.41 -10.21
CA SER A 435 32.35 11.58 -9.34
C SER A 435 31.32 11.60 -8.20
N PHE A 436 30.13 11.02 -8.39
CA PHE A 436 29.12 10.90 -7.33
C PHE A 436 29.59 9.94 -6.24
N HIS A 437 30.09 8.76 -6.63
CA HIS A 437 30.65 7.77 -5.71
C HIS A 437 31.86 8.32 -4.95
N ALA A 438 32.81 8.94 -5.66
CA ALA A 438 34.00 9.53 -5.06
C ALA A 438 33.66 10.63 -4.06
N LEU A 439 32.65 11.46 -4.36
CA LEU A 439 32.17 12.51 -3.45
C LEU A 439 31.59 11.91 -2.17
N GLY A 440 30.69 10.93 -2.29
CA GLY A 440 30.03 10.29 -1.15
C GLY A 440 31.03 9.56 -0.24
N VAL A 441 31.92 8.74 -0.83
CA VAL A 441 32.96 8.02 -0.08
C VAL A 441 33.90 8.98 0.64
N ASN A 442 34.32 10.06 -0.02
CA ASN A 442 35.20 11.04 0.62
C ASN A 442 34.49 11.84 1.71
N TRP A 443 33.23 12.21 1.52
CA TRP A 443 32.45 12.89 2.55
C TRP A 443 32.32 12.01 3.80
N LEU A 444 32.02 10.72 3.61
CA LEU A 444 31.83 9.77 4.71
C LEU A 444 33.12 9.50 5.49
N LYS A 445 34.30 9.55 4.86
CA LYS A 445 35.59 9.44 5.57
C LYS A 445 35.73 10.46 6.71
N TYR A 446 35.19 11.66 6.54
CA TYR A 446 35.31 12.74 7.53
C TYR A 446 34.06 12.95 8.38
N ASN A 447 32.89 12.53 7.89
CA ASN A 447 31.60 12.89 8.50
C ASN A 447 30.75 11.69 8.94
N ALA A 448 31.17 10.44 8.71
CA ALA A 448 30.38 9.26 9.10
C ALA A 448 30.05 9.23 10.60
N ALA A 449 30.97 9.70 11.45
CA ALA A 449 30.73 9.79 12.90
C ALA A 449 29.63 10.81 13.30
N SER A 450 29.27 11.72 12.40
CA SER A 450 28.18 12.69 12.58
C SER A 450 26.85 12.21 12.00
N CYS A 451 26.82 11.05 11.34
CA CYS A 451 25.60 10.48 10.83
C CYS A 451 24.72 9.99 11.97
N VAL A 452 23.48 10.46 11.99
CA VAL A 452 22.47 10.07 12.96
C VAL A 452 21.37 9.33 12.20
N ARG A 453 21.01 8.13 12.65
CA ARG A 453 19.76 7.51 12.20
C ARG A 453 18.62 8.35 12.75
N PRO A 454 17.66 8.82 11.93
CA PRO A 454 16.46 9.46 12.43
C PRO A 454 15.84 8.61 13.54
N MET A 455 15.47 9.23 14.66
CA MET A 455 14.83 8.52 15.76
C MET A 455 13.40 8.16 15.33
N GLY A 456 13.18 6.89 14.97
CA GLY A 456 11.85 6.33 14.70
C GLY A 456 11.53 6.18 13.21
N GLY A 457 11.20 4.94 12.84
CA GLY A 457 10.92 4.54 11.46
C GLY A 457 11.84 3.39 11.05
N THR A 458 11.26 2.28 10.61
CA THR A 458 12.01 1.16 10.00
C THR A 458 12.37 1.42 8.54
N SER A 459 12.01 2.60 8.01
CA SER A 459 12.50 3.08 6.74
C SER A 459 13.71 3.98 6.97
N ALA A 460 14.68 3.85 6.09
CA ALA A 460 15.86 4.67 6.13
C ALA A 460 15.45 6.06 5.62
N GLY A 461 15.01 6.92 6.55
CA GLY A 461 14.45 8.23 6.25
C GLY A 461 15.40 9.13 5.45
N GLY A 462 15.24 9.09 4.12
CA GLY A 462 15.52 10.18 3.21
C GLY A 462 14.21 10.88 2.89
N GLY A 463 13.72 11.71 3.81
CA GLY A 463 12.57 12.61 3.64
C GLY A 463 11.51 12.12 2.63
N THR A 464 10.67 11.17 3.03
CA THR A 464 9.49 10.84 2.23
C THR A 464 8.60 12.09 2.15
N GLY A 465 7.93 12.29 1.01
CA GLY A 465 7.03 13.43 0.78
C GLY A 465 5.80 13.48 1.72
N HIS A 466 5.72 12.58 2.70
CA HIS A 466 4.63 12.48 3.68
C HIS A 466 4.99 13.05 5.05
N GLY A 467 6.22 13.55 5.24
CA GLY A 467 6.58 14.41 6.35
C GLY A 467 6.37 13.76 7.72
N HIS A 468 7.37 13.01 8.18
CA HIS A 468 7.61 12.78 9.60
C HIS A 468 9.04 13.19 9.94
#